data_AF-A0A3D3W5J3-F1
#
_entry.id   AF-A0A3D3W5J3-F1
#
_cell.length_a   1.000
_cell.length_b   1.000
_cell.length_c   1.000
_cell.angle_alpha   90.00
_cell.angle_beta   90.00
_cell.angle_gamma   90.00
#
_symmetry.space_group_name_H-M   'P 1'
#
loop_
_entity.id
_entity.type
_entity.pdbx_description
1 polymer ?
#
loop_
_entity_poly.entity_id
_entity_poly.type
_entity_poly.pdbx_seq_one_letter_code
_entity_poly.pdbx_strand_id
1 'polypeptide(L)'
;MLHRTPCAYHHPPRRGAVTVEFALVVPVILLLFFAALELASMNYARHTIGFAAYEGARRVAIPGGTAADATAEATKQMRLVGLGKDAEITVTQTVTQVTVNIRLPSSGFSWSPVGFFANYAIRERCTLRKE
;
A
#
# COMPACT_ATOMS: atom_id res chain seq x y z
N MET A 1 -38.27 -70.93 -4.23
CA MET A 1 -37.03 -70.13 -4.23
C MET A 1 -37.34 -68.76 -4.80
N LEU A 2 -37.41 -67.71 -3.97
CA LEU A 2 -37.67 -66.33 -4.42
C LEU A 2 -36.34 -65.57 -4.48
N HIS A 3 -35.95 -65.19 -5.69
CA HIS A 3 -34.76 -64.41 -5.97
C HIS A 3 -35.08 -62.92 -5.72
N ARG A 4 -34.52 -62.32 -4.66
CA ARG A 4 -34.59 -60.87 -4.43
C ARG A 4 -33.34 -60.22 -5.03
N THR A 5 -33.49 -59.55 -6.16
CA THR A 5 -32.46 -58.63 -6.68
C THR A 5 -32.36 -57.40 -5.78
N PRO A 6 -31.16 -56.97 -5.35
CA PRO A 6 -31.00 -55.76 -4.56
C PRO A 6 -31.25 -54.53 -5.44
N CYS A 7 -32.15 -53.65 -4.99
CA CYS A 7 -32.26 -52.30 -5.55
C CYS A 7 -31.00 -51.52 -5.18
N ALA A 8 -30.22 -51.12 -6.17
CA ALA A 8 -29.08 -50.22 -5.96
C ALA A 8 -29.59 -48.81 -5.60
N TYR A 9 -29.21 -48.32 -4.42
CA TYR A 9 -29.55 -46.97 -3.97
C TYR A 9 -28.69 -45.95 -4.73
N HIS A 10 -29.27 -45.27 -5.72
CA HIS A 10 -28.60 -44.21 -6.47
C HIS A 10 -28.51 -42.95 -5.59
N HIS A 11 -27.40 -42.77 -4.86
CA HIS A 11 -27.14 -41.54 -4.14
C HIS A 11 -26.91 -40.40 -5.13
N PRO A 12 -27.77 -39.36 -5.16
CA PRO A 12 -27.56 -38.23 -6.04
C PRO A 12 -26.24 -37.54 -5.66
N PRO A 13 -25.40 -37.18 -6.65
CA PRO A 13 -24.11 -36.58 -6.37
C PRO A 13 -24.31 -35.22 -5.68
N ARG A 14 -23.63 -35.00 -4.55
CA ARG A 14 -23.74 -33.80 -3.68
C ARG A 14 -23.14 -32.52 -4.28
N ARG A 15 -23.19 -32.35 -5.61
CA ARG A 15 -22.58 -31.22 -6.34
C ARG A 15 -23.13 -29.85 -5.90
N GLY A 16 -24.40 -29.81 -5.48
CA GLY A 16 -25.04 -28.59 -4.97
C GLY A 16 -24.44 -28.11 -3.64
N ALA A 17 -24.15 -29.02 -2.71
CA ALA A 17 -23.55 -28.66 -1.42
C ALA A 17 -22.14 -28.05 -1.59
N VAL A 18 -21.32 -28.67 -2.44
CA VAL A 18 -19.97 -28.16 -2.77
C VAL A 18 -20.02 -26.76 -3.40
N THR A 19 -21.02 -26.51 -4.25
CA THR A 19 -21.21 -25.19 -4.89
C THR A 19 -21.53 -24.12 -3.84
N VAL A 20 -22.36 -24.43 -2.85
CA VAL A 20 -22.73 -23.50 -1.76
C VAL A 20 -21.54 -23.26 -0.84
N GLU A 21 -20.80 -24.30 -0.46
CA GLU A 21 -19.58 -24.18 0.35
C GLU A 21 -18.55 -23.25 -0.32
N PHE A 22 -18.32 -23.43 -1.62
CA PHE A 22 -17.44 -22.56 -2.39
C PHE A 22 -17.94 -21.11 -2.46
N ALA A 23 -19.24 -20.90 -2.68
CA ALA A 23 -19.85 -19.58 -2.74
C ALA A 23 -19.72 -18.79 -1.42
N LEU A 24 -19.64 -19.48 -0.29
CA LEU A 24 -19.43 -18.85 1.03
C LEU A 24 -17.95 -18.57 1.33
N VAL A 25 -17.04 -19.44 0.90
CA VAL A 25 -15.60 -19.32 1.21
C VAL A 25 -14.90 -18.31 0.29
N VAL A 26 -15.24 -18.29 -1.00
CA VAL A 26 -14.57 -17.44 -2.00
C VAL A 26 -14.63 -15.95 -1.65
N PRO A 27 -15.78 -15.36 -1.24
CA PRO A 27 -15.82 -13.94 -0.88
C PRO A 27 -14.85 -13.60 0.26
N VAL A 28 -14.70 -14.48 1.25
CA VAL A 28 -13.77 -14.28 2.38
C VAL A 28 -12.32 -14.32 1.89
N ILE A 29 -11.98 -15.29 1.03
CA ILE A 29 -10.63 -15.39 0.45
C ILE A 29 -10.32 -14.16 -0.40
N LEU A 30 -11.26 -13.70 -1.23
CA LEU A 30 -11.08 -12.52 -2.07
C LEU A 30 -10.88 -11.26 -1.23
N LEU A 31 -11.64 -11.08 -0.14
CA LEU A 31 -11.43 -9.96 0.79
C LEU A 31 -10.03 -9.97 1.39
N LEU A 32 -9.55 -11.12 1.88
CA LEU A 32 -8.20 -11.26 2.43
C LEU A 32 -7.13 -11.02 1.36
N PHE A 33 -7.36 -11.49 0.14
CA PHE A 33 -6.45 -11.27 -0.98
C PHE A 33 -6.33 -9.79 -1.33
N PHE A 34 -7.44 -9.07 -1.48
CA PHE A 34 -7.42 -7.62 -1.72
C PHE A 34 -6.81 -6.84 -0.56
N ALA A 35 -7.09 -7.24 0.69
CA ALA A 35 -6.47 -6.62 1.87
C ALA A 35 -4.95 -6.79 1.86
N ALA A 36 -4.45 -7.98 1.50
CA ALA A 36 -3.01 -8.24 1.39
C ALA A 36 -2.35 -7.39 0.29
N LEU A 37 -3.00 -7.24 -0.87
CA LEU A 37 -2.50 -6.38 -1.96
C LEU A 37 -2.46 -4.91 -1.55
N GLU A 38 -3.49 -4.41 -0.89
CA GLU A 38 -3.50 -3.03 -0.38
C GLU A 38 -2.40 -2.80 0.68
N LEU A 39 -2.21 -3.75 1.60
CA LEU A 39 -1.15 -3.68 2.61
C LEU A 39 0.24 -3.66 1.98
N ALA A 40 0.48 -4.49 0.97
CA ALA A 40 1.73 -4.51 0.23
C ALA A 40 1.99 -3.16 -0.45
N SER A 41 0.97 -2.60 -1.11
CA SER A 41 1.05 -1.28 -1.74
C SER A 41 1.33 -0.16 -0.73
N MET A 42 0.65 -0.17 0.42
CA MET A 42 0.90 0.79 1.51
C MET A 42 2.34 0.69 2.02
N ASN A 43 2.85 -0.53 2.24
CA ASN A 43 4.20 -0.72 2.73
C ASN A 43 5.24 -0.25 1.71
N TYR A 44 5.04 -0.57 0.44
CA TYR A 44 5.86 -0.06 -0.65
C TYR A 44 5.88 1.48 -0.65
N ALA A 45 4.71 2.11 -0.59
CA ALA A 45 4.59 3.57 -0.56
C ALA A 45 5.31 4.19 0.64
N ARG A 46 5.19 3.61 1.85
CA ARG A 46 5.92 4.05 3.07
C ARG A 46 7.43 4.05 2.86
N HIS A 47 7.98 2.95 2.34
CA HIS A 47 9.41 2.86 2.06
C HIS A 47 9.86 3.90 1.03
N THR A 48 9.09 4.10 -0.05
CA THR A 48 9.42 5.10 -1.06
C THR A 48 9.41 6.51 -0.48
N ILE A 49 8.39 6.90 0.28
CA ILE A 49 8.33 8.27 0.83
C ILE A 49 9.40 8.49 1.90
N GLY A 50 9.77 7.46 2.68
CA GLY A 50 10.90 7.53 3.60
C GLY A 50 12.23 7.74 2.87
N PHE A 51 12.45 7.00 1.78
CA PHE A 51 13.62 7.18 0.91
C PHE A 51 13.65 8.55 0.24
N ALA A 52 12.51 9.02 -0.27
CA ALA A 52 12.40 10.35 -0.87
C ALA A 52 12.65 11.48 0.15
N ALA A 53 12.18 11.33 1.39
CA ALA A 53 12.45 12.28 2.47
C ALA A 53 13.95 12.31 2.80
N TYR A 54 14.62 11.16 2.81
CA TYR A 54 16.06 11.07 3.01
C TYR A 54 16.85 11.76 1.88
N GLU A 55 16.55 11.47 0.60
CA GLU A 55 17.24 12.10 -0.53
C GLU A 55 16.99 13.62 -0.57
N GLY A 56 15.77 14.07 -0.28
CA GLY A 56 15.46 15.50 -0.15
C GLY A 56 16.25 16.16 0.98
N ALA A 57 16.34 15.52 2.16
CA ALA A 57 17.11 16.04 3.28
C ALA A 57 18.62 16.08 2.95
N ARG A 58 19.14 15.02 2.31
CA ARG A 58 20.55 14.90 1.92
C ARG A 58 20.95 15.96 0.91
N ARG A 59 20.09 16.28 -0.06
CA ARG A 59 20.35 17.33 -1.05
C ARG A 59 20.62 18.70 -0.41
N VAL A 60 20.00 18.96 0.73
CA VAL A 60 20.00 20.27 1.41
C VAL A 60 20.84 20.30 2.68
N ALA A 61 21.30 19.15 3.15
CA ALA A 61 22.27 19.04 4.24
C ALA A 61 23.63 19.69 3.89
N ILE A 62 23.94 19.82 2.59
CA ILE A 62 25.15 20.48 2.07
C ILE A 62 24.93 22.01 1.98
N PRO A 63 25.98 22.84 2.23
CA PRO A 63 25.89 24.28 2.06
C PRO A 63 25.32 24.72 0.69
N GLY A 64 24.45 25.73 0.71
CA GLY A 64 23.84 26.30 -0.49
C GLY A 64 22.55 25.62 -0.96
N GLY A 65 22.14 24.50 -0.36
CA GLY A 65 20.84 23.88 -0.65
C GLY A 65 19.65 24.68 -0.10
N THR A 66 18.56 24.74 -0.87
CA THR A 66 17.32 25.44 -0.51
C THR A 66 16.17 24.46 -0.24
N ALA A 67 15.08 24.95 0.36
CA ALA A 67 13.90 24.10 0.60
C ALA A 67 13.26 23.62 -0.71
N ALA A 68 13.35 24.41 -1.77
CA ALA A 68 12.89 24.05 -3.11
C ALA A 68 13.70 22.90 -3.72
N ASP A 69 15.00 22.80 -3.42
CA ASP A 69 15.83 21.68 -3.89
C ASP A 69 15.42 20.36 -3.20
N ALA A 70 15.13 20.41 -1.90
CA ALA A 70 14.63 19.24 -1.16
C ALA A 70 13.29 18.76 -1.72
N THR A 71 12.34 19.68 -1.96
CA THR A 71 11.03 19.30 -2.50
C THR A 71 11.16 18.77 -3.92
N ALA A 72 12.00 19.36 -4.77
CA ALA A 72 12.24 18.89 -6.14
C ALA A 72 12.84 17.49 -6.17
N GLU A 73 13.89 17.22 -5.38
CA GLU A 73 14.50 15.88 -5.33
C GLU A 73 13.55 14.84 -4.72
N ALA A 74 12.87 15.14 -3.61
CA ALA A 74 11.89 14.23 -3.03
C ALA A 74 10.76 13.91 -4.02
N THR A 75 10.24 14.91 -4.72
CA THR A 75 9.19 14.73 -5.74
C THR A 75 9.69 13.90 -6.91
N LYS A 76 10.93 14.11 -7.36
CA LYS A 76 11.56 13.33 -8.42
C LYS A 76 11.65 11.86 -8.03
N GLN A 77 12.11 11.53 -6.82
CA GLN A 77 12.20 10.14 -6.36
C GLN A 77 10.81 9.46 -6.33
N MET A 78 9.78 10.15 -5.81
CA MET A 78 8.42 9.60 -5.80
C MET A 78 7.84 9.40 -7.21
N ARG A 79 8.07 10.35 -8.12
CA ARG A 79 7.58 10.29 -9.51
C ARG A 79 8.16 9.11 -10.30
N LEU A 80 9.38 8.69 -10.01
CA LEU A 80 10.00 7.54 -10.70
C LEU A 80 9.22 6.24 -10.51
N VAL A 81 8.48 6.12 -9.42
CA VAL A 81 7.69 4.92 -9.08
C VAL A 81 6.18 5.16 -9.17
N GLY A 82 5.76 6.25 -9.82
CA GLY A 82 4.35 6.58 -9.99
C GLY A 82 3.64 7.08 -8.73
N LEU A 83 4.40 7.47 -7.69
CA LEU A 83 3.87 8.06 -6.46
C LEU A 83 3.97 9.60 -6.51
N GLY A 84 3.18 10.28 -5.67
CA GLY A 84 3.38 11.70 -5.36
C GLY A 84 2.41 12.71 -5.98
N LYS A 85 1.37 12.28 -6.72
CA LYS A 85 0.38 13.18 -7.34
C LYS A 85 -0.33 14.10 -6.33
N ASP A 86 -0.48 13.65 -5.09
CA ASP A 86 -1.13 14.37 -3.99
C ASP A 86 -0.25 14.40 -2.72
N ALA A 87 1.06 14.21 -2.86
CA ALA A 87 1.96 14.22 -1.70
C ALA A 87 2.19 15.65 -1.20
N GLU A 88 2.03 15.85 0.11
CA GLU A 88 2.40 17.08 0.79
C GLU A 88 3.82 16.93 1.34
N ILE A 89 4.72 17.83 0.94
CA ILE A 89 6.11 17.85 1.40
C ILE A 89 6.32 19.11 2.24
N THR A 90 6.68 18.93 3.51
CA THR A 90 7.08 20.02 4.41
C THR A 90 8.56 19.92 4.70
N VAL A 91 9.30 20.98 4.37
CA VAL A 91 10.74 21.07 4.63
C VAL A 91 10.98 22.13 5.71
N THR A 92 11.60 21.72 6.81
CA THR A 92 12.00 22.61 7.89
C THR A 92 13.52 22.62 7.96
N GLN A 93 14.12 23.80 7.81
CA GLN A 93 15.57 23.97 7.89
C GLN A 93 15.93 24.89 9.05
N THR A 94 16.95 24.49 9.79
CA THR A 94 17.62 25.31 10.80
C THR A 94 19.08 25.46 10.42
N VAL A 95 19.84 26.20 11.23
CA VAL A 95 21.28 26.38 11.03
C VAL A 95 22.03 25.05 11.10
N THR A 96 21.54 24.10 11.90
CA THR A 96 22.26 22.84 12.21
C THR A 96 21.58 21.59 11.70
N GLN A 97 20.33 21.66 11.25
CA GLN A 97 19.54 20.51 10.87
C GLN A 97 18.59 20.81 9.71
N VAL A 98 18.28 19.78 8.94
CA VAL A 98 17.24 19.77 7.92
C VAL A 98 16.30 18.62 8.24
N THR A 99 15.00 18.90 8.26
CA THR A 99 13.94 17.89 8.38
C THR A 99 13.03 17.96 7.17
N VAL A 100 12.85 16.83 6.49
CA VAL A 100 11.88 16.66 5.40
C VAL A 100 10.80 15.72 5.90
N ASN A 101 9.55 16.18 5.84
CA ASN A 101 8.36 15.41 6.20
C ASN A 101 7.50 15.26 4.94
N ILE A 102 7.12 14.04 4.62
CA ILE A 102 6.27 13.72 3.46
C ILE A 102 5.01 13.05 3.97
N ARG A 103 3.87 13.62 3.59
CA ARG A 103 2.54 13.05 3.81
C ARG A 103 1.96 12.62 2.47
N LEU A 104 1.62 11.34 2.35
CA LEU A 104 1.00 10.79 1.15
C LEU A 104 -0.42 10.28 1.50
N PRO A 105 -1.47 10.85 0.89
CA PRO A 105 -2.83 10.34 1.03
C PRO A 105 -3.01 9.00 0.31
N SER A 106 -4.03 8.26 0.72
CA SER A 106 -4.40 6.93 0.18
C SER A 106 -4.68 6.92 -1.32
N SER A 107 -5.06 8.05 -1.93
CA SER A 107 -5.15 8.18 -3.39
C SER A 107 -3.84 7.85 -4.10
N GLY A 108 -2.70 7.96 -3.41
CA GLY A 108 -1.39 7.61 -3.95
C GLY A 108 -1.05 6.12 -3.94
N PHE A 109 -1.74 5.27 -3.16
CA PHE A 109 -1.35 3.85 -3.02
C PHE A 109 -2.51 2.85 -2.89
N SER A 110 -3.74 3.29 -2.65
CA SER A 110 -4.93 2.45 -2.53
C SER A 110 -5.75 2.53 -3.82
N TRP A 111 -6.01 1.38 -4.44
CA TRP A 111 -6.71 1.25 -5.73
C TRP A 111 -7.87 0.25 -5.70
N SER A 112 -8.05 -0.46 -4.60
CA SER A 112 -9.04 -1.52 -4.48
C SER A 112 -10.46 -0.95 -4.36
N PRO A 113 -11.46 -1.62 -4.95
CA PRO A 113 -12.86 -1.22 -4.83
C PRO A 113 -13.43 -1.36 -3.40
N VAL A 114 -12.75 -2.10 -2.52
CA VAL A 114 -13.16 -2.29 -1.11
C VAL A 114 -12.78 -1.08 -0.25
N GLY A 115 -11.79 -0.29 -0.68
CA GLY A 115 -11.39 0.94 -0.01
C GLY A 115 -10.86 0.74 1.42
N PHE A 116 -10.04 -0.30 1.67
CA PHE A 116 -9.55 -0.61 3.02
C PHE A 116 -8.81 0.58 3.67
N PHE A 117 -8.14 1.40 2.86
CA PHE A 117 -7.42 2.59 3.33
C PHE A 117 -8.05 3.91 2.91
N ALA A 118 -9.34 3.94 2.57
CA ALA A 118 -10.02 5.19 2.21
C ALA A 118 -9.83 6.26 3.30
N ASN A 119 -9.48 7.49 2.88
CA ASN A 119 -9.20 8.64 3.76
C ASN A 119 -8.00 8.46 4.71
N TYR A 120 -7.22 7.39 4.56
CA TYR A 120 -5.97 7.24 5.28
C TYR A 120 -4.83 8.01 4.59
N ALA A 121 -3.81 8.39 5.35
CA ALA A 121 -2.59 8.99 4.82
C ALA A 121 -1.39 8.54 5.63
N ILE A 122 -0.33 8.14 4.93
CA ILE A 122 0.94 7.75 5.53
C ILE A 122 1.86 8.97 5.65
N ARG A 123 2.74 8.96 6.65
CA ARG A 123 3.70 10.03 6.90
C ARG A 123 5.04 9.44 7.24
N GLU A 124 6.08 9.94 6.59
CA GLU A 124 7.47 9.62 6.91
C GLU A 124 8.28 10.90 7.03
N ARG A 125 9.26 10.89 7.93
CA ARG A 125 10.13 12.04 8.17
C ARG A 125 11.58 11.61 8.24
N CYS A 126 12.45 12.42 7.67
CA CYS A 126 13.89 12.26 7.80
C CYS A 126 14.51 13.57 8.30
N THR A 127 15.37 13.48 9.30
CA THR A 127 16.14 14.60 9.83
C THR A 127 17.63 14.30 9.68
N LEU A 128 18.36 15.21 9.03
CA LEU A 128 19.81 15.15 8.90
C LEU A 128 20.45 16.39 9.53
N ARG A 129 21.70 16.23 9.97
CA ARG A 129 22.53 17.37 10.40
C ARG A 129 23.00 18.13 9.17
N LYS A 130 22.97 19.45 9.24
CA LYS A 130 23.52 20.36 8.24
C LYS A 130 25.00 20.58 8.53
N GLU A 131 25.84 20.43 7.51
CA GLU A 131 27.29 20.67 7.58
C GLU A 131 27.64 22.12 7.26
#